data_AF-A0A8T4PFR9-F1
#
_entry.id   AF-A0A8T4PFR9-F1
#
_cell.length_a   1.000
_cell.length_b   1.000
_cell.length_c   1.000
_cell.angle_alpha   90.00
_cell.angle_beta   90.00
_cell.angle_gamma   90.00
#
_symmetry.space_group_name_H-M   'P 1'
#
loop_
_entity.id
_entity.type
_entity.pdbx_description
1 polymer ?
#
loop_
_entity_poly.entity_id
_entity_poly.type
_entity_poly.pdbx_seq_one_letter_code
_entity_poly.pdbx_strand_id
1 'polypeptide(L)'
;MAKRGQLGSEAFVYALTVVVVGVILVMGYRYLGGSRKIIDKGELLQFQSKLEADAKSVGREYGTFKKIFYPVPRNLNEVCFVDIGKKDQVLSSKLIAYYPLVRDSLISNTSKNLFFIGYADIHSSEIGSFNINHYPYMNCFHSKNNKIEIGLEGLGGGKSKIVADFITKAKIVKEEKTILQSADEIVTIEVHKGAQVNSDEITIEVVEPTIAQAQQGATDLYKFGPVGAVFNPPAELRIKYNPAIIGTECPSQLPFYLTSEDGNEKITLLS
;
A
#
# COMPACT_ATOMS: atom_id res chain seq x y z
N MET A 1 -36.57 -39.96 61.66
CA MET A 1 -35.59 -40.42 60.67
C MET A 1 -35.25 -39.26 59.74
N ALA A 2 -34.10 -38.62 59.93
CA ALA A 2 -33.67 -37.47 59.14
C ALA A 2 -33.06 -37.95 57.80
N LYS A 3 -33.69 -37.61 56.67
CA LYS A 3 -33.18 -37.87 55.32
C LYS A 3 -31.91 -37.05 55.06
N ARG A 4 -30.75 -37.58 55.44
CA ARG A 4 -29.42 -36.96 55.20
C ARG A 4 -28.81 -37.27 53.82
N GLY A 5 -29.60 -37.71 52.85
CA GLY A 5 -29.10 -38.21 51.55
C GLY A 5 -29.31 -37.32 50.32
N GLN A 6 -30.09 -36.23 50.39
CA GLN A 6 -30.48 -35.47 49.18
C GLN A 6 -29.62 -34.24 48.85
N LEU A 7 -28.86 -33.69 49.81
CA LEU A 7 -28.10 -32.44 49.61
C LEU A 7 -26.89 -32.57 48.66
N GLY A 8 -26.41 -33.77 48.38
CA GLY A 8 -25.30 -33.98 47.44
C GLY A 8 -25.71 -33.95 45.97
N SER A 9 -26.97 -34.24 45.66
CA SER A 9 -27.44 -34.37 44.27
C SER A 9 -27.59 -33.03 43.57
N GLU A 10 -28.04 -31.99 44.29
CA GLU A 10 -28.23 -30.65 43.71
C GLU A 10 -26.88 -29.98 43.39
N ALA A 11 -25.91 -30.04 44.31
CA ALA A 11 -24.59 -29.45 44.10
C ALA A 11 -23.84 -30.06 42.90
N PHE A 12 -23.97 -31.37 42.69
CA PHE A 12 -23.36 -32.05 41.55
C PHE A 12 -23.97 -31.61 40.21
N VAL A 13 -25.30 -31.45 40.16
CA VAL A 13 -25.98 -30.97 38.94
C VAL A 13 -25.53 -29.56 38.59
N TYR A 14 -25.44 -28.64 39.56
CA TYR A 14 -24.95 -27.29 39.31
C TYR A 14 -23.49 -27.26 38.80
N ALA A 15 -22.61 -28.08 39.39
CA ALA A 15 -21.23 -28.19 38.93
C ALA A 15 -21.15 -28.70 37.48
N LEU A 16 -21.93 -29.73 37.15
CA LEU A 16 -22.00 -30.28 35.79
C LEU A 16 -22.54 -29.23 34.80
N THR A 17 -23.57 -28.47 35.17
CA THR A 17 -24.12 -27.40 34.32
C THR A 17 -23.08 -26.34 34.01
N VAL A 18 -22.31 -25.89 35.01
CA VAL A 18 -21.24 -24.90 34.80
C VAL A 18 -20.18 -25.42 33.84
N VAL A 19 -19.79 -26.70 33.96
CA VAL A 19 -18.82 -27.33 33.05
C VAL A 19 -19.36 -27.40 31.62
N VAL A 20 -20.61 -27.84 31.44
CA VAL A 20 -21.24 -27.93 30.11
C VAL A 20 -21.36 -26.55 29.46
N VAL A 21 -21.83 -25.54 30.20
CA VAL A 21 -21.90 -24.16 29.72
C VAL A 21 -20.50 -23.64 29.36
N GLY A 22 -19.50 -23.91 30.20
CA GLY A 22 -18.10 -23.55 29.93
C GLY A 22 -17.57 -24.15 28.63
N VAL A 23 -17.83 -25.44 28.38
CA VAL A 23 -17.44 -26.12 27.14
C VAL A 23 -18.15 -25.52 25.93
N ILE A 24 -19.45 -25.26 26.02
CA ILE A 24 -20.23 -24.65 24.92
C ILE A 24 -19.69 -23.25 24.60
N LEU A 25 -19.37 -22.43 25.60
CA LEU A 25 -18.81 -21.10 25.39
C LEU A 25 -17.43 -21.14 24.73
N VAL A 26 -16.55 -22.04 25.17
CA VAL A 26 -15.20 -22.20 24.57
C VAL A 26 -15.29 -22.69 23.12
N MET A 27 -16.17 -23.64 22.84
CA MET A 27 -16.40 -24.12 21.46
C MET A 27 -17.01 -23.02 20.59
N GLY A 28 -18.01 -22.30 21.09
CA GLY A 28 -18.64 -21.18 20.39
C GLY A 28 -17.62 -20.09 20.04
N TYR A 29 -16.75 -19.72 20.96
CA TYR A 29 -15.70 -18.72 20.72
C TYR A 29 -14.70 -19.17 19.65
N ARG A 30 -14.24 -20.43 19.70
CA ARG A 30 -13.32 -20.99 18.69
C ARG A 30 -13.96 -21.06 17.30
N TYR A 31 -15.23 -21.46 17.23
CA TYR A 31 -15.95 -21.55 15.96
C TYR A 31 -16.12 -20.18 15.30
N LEU A 32 -16.52 -19.15 16.08
CA LEU A 32 -16.64 -17.78 15.58
C LEU A 32 -15.31 -17.21 15.06
N GLY A 33 -14.19 -17.56 15.69
CA GLY A 33 -12.85 -17.19 15.21
C GLY A 33 -12.49 -17.85 13.87
N GLY A 34 -12.84 -19.12 13.69
CA GLY A 34 -12.60 -19.86 12.44
C GLY A 34 -13.44 -19.36 11.26
N SER A 35 -14.72 -19.04 11.50
CA SER A 35 -15.62 -18.54 10.45
C SER A 35 -15.14 -17.24 9.82
N ARG A 36 -14.53 -16.33 10.60
CA ARG A 36 -13.99 -15.06 10.07
C ARG A 36 -12.93 -15.28 9.01
N LYS A 37 -11.96 -16.19 9.26
CA LYS A 37 -10.90 -16.49 8.28
C LYS A 37 -11.44 -17.08 6.97
N ILE A 38 -12.55 -17.82 7.03
CA ILE A 38 -13.19 -18.40 5.84
C ILE A 38 -13.92 -17.31 5.05
N ILE A 39 -14.64 -16.42 5.74
CA ILE A 39 -15.33 -15.28 5.12
C ILE A 39 -14.31 -14.37 4.43
N ASP A 40 -13.22 -14.01 5.12
CA ASP A 40 -12.17 -13.16 4.57
C ASP A 40 -11.59 -13.77 3.28
N LYS A 41 -11.30 -15.08 3.27
CA LYS A 41 -10.84 -15.78 2.05
C LYS A 41 -11.87 -15.76 0.93
N GLY A 42 -13.15 -15.91 1.25
CA GLY A 42 -14.23 -15.83 0.27
C GLY A 42 -14.32 -14.45 -0.37
N GLU A 43 -14.21 -13.39 0.42
CA GLU A 43 -14.19 -12.00 -0.06
C GLU A 43 -12.96 -11.70 -0.93
N LEU A 44 -11.77 -12.22 -0.57
CA LEU A 44 -10.56 -12.08 -1.38
C LEU A 44 -10.66 -12.82 -2.73
N LEU A 45 -11.26 -14.02 -2.76
CA LEU A 45 -11.52 -14.75 -4.00
C LEU A 45 -12.54 -14.02 -4.88
N GLN A 46 -13.59 -13.45 -4.26
CA GLN A 46 -14.57 -12.64 -4.98
C GLN A 46 -13.93 -11.37 -5.54
N PHE A 47 -13.08 -10.70 -4.77
CA PHE A 47 -12.28 -9.56 -5.23
C PHE A 47 -11.48 -9.93 -6.48
N GLN A 48 -10.70 -11.02 -6.42
CA GLN A 48 -9.85 -11.45 -7.52
C GLN A 48 -10.69 -11.77 -8.77
N SER A 49 -11.73 -12.59 -8.62
CA SER A 49 -12.59 -12.99 -9.72
C SER A 49 -13.26 -11.78 -10.39
N LYS A 50 -13.72 -10.82 -9.59
CA LYS A 50 -14.33 -9.59 -10.10
C LYS A 50 -13.30 -8.71 -10.82
N LEU A 51 -12.13 -8.51 -10.23
CA LEU A 51 -11.06 -7.72 -10.85
C LEU A 51 -10.62 -8.32 -12.19
N GLU A 52 -10.49 -9.64 -12.30
CA GLU A 52 -10.19 -10.31 -13.57
C GLU A 52 -11.28 -10.09 -14.63
N ALA A 53 -12.55 -10.17 -14.22
CA ALA A 53 -13.68 -9.95 -15.11
C ALA A 53 -13.72 -8.49 -15.59
N ASP A 54 -13.54 -7.55 -14.68
CA ASP A 54 -13.53 -6.11 -14.96
C ASP A 54 -12.34 -5.73 -15.84
N ALA A 55 -11.14 -6.26 -15.56
CA ALA A 55 -9.93 -6.10 -16.38
C ALA A 55 -10.14 -6.62 -17.81
N LYS A 56 -10.67 -7.84 -17.98
CA LYS A 56 -11.00 -8.40 -19.30
C LYS A 56 -12.07 -7.58 -20.02
N SER A 57 -13.07 -7.07 -19.29
CA SER A 57 -14.14 -6.26 -19.87
C SER A 57 -13.61 -4.92 -20.36
N VAL A 58 -12.85 -4.20 -19.53
CA VAL A 58 -12.24 -2.91 -19.88
C VAL A 58 -11.21 -3.09 -21.00
N GLY A 59 -10.43 -4.18 -20.95
CA GLY A 59 -9.40 -4.46 -21.95
C GLY A 59 -9.91 -4.73 -23.36
N ARG A 60 -11.22 -4.95 -23.56
CA ARG A 60 -11.81 -5.07 -24.91
C ARG A 60 -11.92 -3.72 -25.62
N GLU A 61 -12.04 -2.63 -24.88
CA GLU A 61 -12.26 -1.28 -25.42
C GLU A 61 -10.98 -0.45 -25.25
N TYR A 62 -10.20 -0.31 -26.33
CA TYR A 62 -8.95 0.47 -26.31
C TYR A 62 -9.18 1.91 -25.86
N GLY A 63 -8.33 2.42 -24.97
CA GLY A 63 -8.38 3.79 -24.45
C GLY A 63 -9.50 4.03 -23.44
N THR A 64 -10.32 3.02 -23.13
CA THR A 64 -11.39 3.17 -22.14
C THR A 64 -10.79 3.13 -20.74
N PHE A 65 -11.05 4.18 -19.97
CA PHE A 65 -10.66 4.27 -18.58
C PHE A 65 -11.87 4.11 -17.66
N LYS A 66 -11.79 3.22 -16.66
CA LYS A 66 -12.82 3.04 -15.64
C LYS A 66 -12.20 3.01 -14.25
N LYS A 67 -12.77 3.80 -13.34
CA LYS A 67 -12.51 3.72 -11.91
C LYS A 67 -13.54 2.78 -11.27
N ILE A 68 -13.06 1.74 -10.59
CA ILE A 68 -13.92 0.69 -10.03
C ILE A 68 -13.62 0.54 -8.55
N PHE A 69 -14.68 0.47 -7.75
CA PHE A 69 -14.60 0.21 -6.31
C PHE A 69 -14.82 -1.27 -6.03
N TYR A 70 -13.86 -1.88 -5.33
CA TYR A 70 -13.92 -3.26 -4.92
C TYR A 70 -14.10 -3.36 -3.41
N PRO A 71 -15.08 -4.13 -2.91
CA PRO A 71 -15.17 -4.42 -1.49
C PRO A 71 -13.97 -5.28 -1.06
N VAL A 72 -13.44 -5.02 0.12
CA VAL A 72 -12.34 -5.78 0.71
C VAL A 72 -12.64 -6.10 2.18
N PRO A 73 -12.04 -7.16 2.75
CA PRO A 73 -12.17 -7.48 4.17
C PRO A 73 -11.76 -6.32 5.08
N ARG A 74 -12.38 -6.23 6.26
CA ARG A 74 -12.16 -5.12 7.22
C ARG A 74 -10.74 -5.06 7.80
N ASN A 75 -10.05 -6.20 7.82
CA ASN A 75 -8.69 -6.35 8.31
C ASN A 75 -7.62 -6.09 7.23
N LEU A 76 -8.04 -5.77 6.00
CA LEU A 76 -7.15 -5.47 4.90
C LEU A 76 -6.78 -3.99 4.90
N ASN A 77 -5.48 -3.71 4.95
CA ASN A 77 -4.95 -2.35 4.93
C ASN A 77 -4.76 -1.87 3.49
N GLU A 78 -4.17 -2.71 2.66
CA GLU A 78 -3.83 -2.35 1.28
C GLU A 78 -3.76 -3.57 0.36
N VAL A 79 -3.85 -3.29 -0.94
CA VAL A 79 -3.67 -4.26 -2.03
C VAL A 79 -2.59 -3.79 -2.96
N CYS A 80 -1.50 -4.54 -3.05
CA CYS A 80 -0.37 -4.25 -3.91
C CYS A 80 -0.41 -5.09 -5.19
N PHE A 81 -0.17 -4.41 -6.30
CA PHE A 81 -0.04 -4.97 -7.64
C PHE A 81 1.39 -4.83 -8.10
N VAL A 82 1.96 -5.87 -8.68
CA VAL A 82 3.32 -5.86 -9.23
C VAL A 82 3.32 -6.27 -10.70
N ASP A 83 3.94 -5.47 -11.58
CA ASP A 83 4.16 -5.90 -12.96
C ASP A 83 5.33 -6.89 -13.03
N ILE A 84 5.01 -8.19 -13.12
CA ILE A 84 6.01 -9.27 -13.20
C ILE A 84 6.87 -9.15 -14.47
N GLY A 85 6.36 -8.53 -15.54
CA GLY A 85 7.16 -8.25 -16.73
C GLY A 85 8.27 -7.21 -16.51
N LYS A 86 8.20 -6.49 -15.38
CA LYS A 86 9.16 -5.46 -14.94
C LYS A 86 9.82 -5.82 -13.60
N LYS A 87 9.90 -7.11 -13.29
CA LYS A 87 10.39 -7.63 -12.00
C LYS A 87 11.74 -7.03 -11.58
N ASP A 88 12.70 -6.94 -12.49
CA ASP A 88 14.05 -6.47 -12.17
C ASP A 88 14.06 -4.97 -11.82
N GLN A 89 13.20 -4.18 -12.46
CA GLN A 89 12.97 -2.77 -12.12
C GLN A 89 12.24 -2.60 -10.78
N VAL A 90 11.29 -3.49 -10.47
CA VAL A 90 10.62 -3.49 -9.16
C VAL A 90 11.63 -3.83 -8.06
N LEU A 91 12.50 -4.81 -8.29
CA LEU A 91 13.54 -5.22 -7.33
C LEU A 91 14.65 -4.18 -7.16
N SER A 92 14.86 -3.29 -8.14
CA SER A 92 15.83 -2.20 -8.03
C SER A 92 15.31 -1.01 -7.22
N SER A 93 13.98 -0.85 -7.11
CA SER A 93 13.34 0.18 -6.30
C SER A 93 13.61 0.01 -4.81
N LYS A 94 13.80 1.13 -4.11
CA LYS A 94 13.91 1.15 -2.66
C LYS A 94 12.56 0.95 -1.98
N LEU A 95 11.44 1.27 -2.65
CA LEU A 95 10.09 1.02 -2.17
C LEU A 95 9.87 -0.46 -1.81
N ILE A 96 10.44 -1.40 -2.58
CA ILE A 96 10.24 -2.84 -2.34
C ILE A 96 10.80 -3.29 -0.99
N ALA A 97 11.75 -2.55 -0.40
CA ALA A 97 12.30 -2.86 0.92
C ALA A 97 11.29 -2.64 2.06
N TYR A 98 10.23 -1.85 1.83
CA TYR A 98 9.11 -1.72 2.77
C TYR A 98 8.13 -2.90 2.70
N TYR A 99 8.27 -3.77 1.70
CA TYR A 99 7.40 -4.92 1.45
C TYR A 99 8.17 -6.25 1.35
N PRO A 100 8.75 -6.76 2.46
CA PRO A 100 9.62 -7.94 2.44
C PRO A 100 8.99 -9.17 1.78
N LEU A 101 7.71 -9.44 2.04
CA LEU A 101 7.04 -10.61 1.44
C LEU A 101 6.82 -10.47 -0.07
N VAL A 102 6.55 -9.25 -0.55
CA VAL A 102 6.45 -8.99 -1.99
C VAL A 102 7.82 -9.21 -2.62
N ARG A 103 8.87 -8.63 -2.02
CA ARG A 103 10.26 -8.81 -2.44
C ARG A 103 10.66 -10.29 -2.53
N ASP A 104 10.38 -11.06 -1.48
CA ASP A 104 10.71 -12.50 -1.42
C ASP A 104 9.93 -13.29 -2.48
N SER A 105 8.68 -12.93 -2.75
CA SER A 105 7.86 -13.54 -3.81
C SER A 105 8.45 -13.31 -5.21
N LEU A 106 9.02 -12.12 -5.45
CA LEU A 106 9.68 -11.79 -6.72
C LEU A 106 11.05 -12.48 -6.85
N ILE A 107 11.85 -12.51 -5.79
CA ILE A 107 13.15 -13.19 -5.77
C ILE A 107 12.99 -14.70 -6.01
N SER A 108 11.96 -15.31 -5.40
CA SER A 108 11.63 -16.73 -5.58
C SER A 108 11.02 -17.07 -6.95
N ASN A 109 10.85 -16.08 -7.85
CA ASN A 109 10.30 -16.25 -9.19
C ASN A 109 8.90 -16.89 -9.21
N THR A 110 8.07 -16.56 -8.22
CA THR A 110 6.65 -16.94 -8.25
C THR A 110 5.91 -16.10 -9.29
N SER A 111 4.81 -16.63 -9.84
CA SER A 111 3.90 -15.89 -10.73
C SER A 111 2.95 -14.93 -10.00
N LYS A 112 3.13 -14.77 -8.68
CA LYS A 112 2.24 -13.99 -7.82
C LYS A 112 2.50 -12.50 -8.01
N ASN A 113 1.45 -11.78 -8.36
CA ASN A 113 1.50 -10.36 -8.71
C ASN A 113 0.43 -9.53 -7.99
N LEU A 114 -0.40 -10.18 -7.17
CA LEU A 114 -1.42 -9.56 -6.34
C LEU A 114 -1.16 -9.92 -4.87
N PHE A 115 -0.99 -8.90 -4.03
CA PHE A 115 -0.66 -9.06 -2.62
C PHE A 115 -1.68 -8.30 -1.77
N PHE A 116 -2.34 -9.02 -0.88
CA PHE A 116 -3.29 -8.50 0.10
C PHE A 116 -2.56 -8.37 1.44
N ILE A 117 -2.38 -7.14 1.90
CA ILE A 117 -1.61 -6.84 3.11
C ILE A 117 -2.59 -6.35 4.18
N GLY A 118 -2.79 -7.17 5.21
CA GLY A 118 -3.58 -6.84 6.40
C GLY A 118 -2.71 -6.65 7.64
N TYR A 119 -3.34 -6.35 8.78
CA TYR A 119 -2.61 -6.17 10.05
C TYR A 119 -1.92 -7.43 10.57
N ALA A 120 -2.49 -8.61 10.32
CA ALA A 120 -2.02 -9.87 10.91
C ALA A 120 -1.70 -10.95 9.88
N ASP A 121 -2.24 -10.84 8.66
CA ASP A 121 -2.14 -11.85 7.63
C ASP A 121 -1.79 -11.18 6.30
N ILE A 122 -0.94 -11.84 5.50
CA ILE A 122 -0.63 -11.46 4.14
C ILE A 122 -1.02 -12.61 3.22
N HIS A 123 -1.83 -12.32 2.21
CA HIS A 123 -2.24 -13.28 1.20
C HIS A 123 -1.70 -12.84 -0.16
N SER A 124 -1.30 -13.80 -0.99
CA SER A 124 -0.81 -13.51 -2.34
C SER A 124 -1.47 -14.45 -3.34
N SER A 125 -1.83 -13.88 -4.47
CA SER A 125 -2.45 -14.58 -5.58
C SER A 125 -1.80 -14.17 -6.90
N GLU A 126 -2.03 -14.98 -7.92
CA GLU A 126 -1.76 -14.63 -9.30
C GLU A 126 -3.07 -14.13 -9.91
N ILE A 127 -3.01 -12.94 -10.50
CA ILE A 127 -4.04 -12.42 -11.38
C ILE A 127 -3.42 -12.27 -12.77
N GLY A 128 -4.23 -12.39 -13.83
CA GLY A 128 -3.73 -12.33 -15.22
C GLY A 128 -2.80 -11.14 -15.50
N SER A 129 -2.06 -11.20 -16.61
CA SER A 129 -1.09 -10.17 -16.92
C SER A 129 -1.72 -8.78 -17.03
N PHE A 130 -1.29 -7.87 -16.15
CA PHE A 130 -1.57 -6.45 -16.22
C PHE A 130 -0.24 -5.71 -16.39
N ASN A 131 -0.31 -4.51 -16.95
CA ASN A 131 0.82 -3.62 -17.02
C ASN A 131 0.65 -2.49 -16.01
N ILE A 132 1.75 -2.08 -15.39
CA ILE A 132 1.85 -0.81 -14.66
C ILE A 132 2.78 0.08 -15.48
N ASN A 133 2.33 1.25 -15.88
CA ASN A 133 3.00 2.08 -16.88
C ASN A 133 4.00 3.08 -16.29
N HIS A 134 4.38 2.92 -15.02
CA HIS A 134 5.20 3.88 -14.32
C HIS A 134 6.04 3.19 -13.24
N TYR A 135 7.25 3.70 -13.02
CA TYR A 135 8.17 3.23 -11.98
C TYR A 135 7.58 3.50 -10.57
N PRO A 136 7.69 2.59 -9.60
CA PRO A 136 8.51 1.37 -9.57
C PRO A 136 7.85 0.12 -10.15
N TYR A 137 6.85 0.28 -11.04
CA TYR A 137 6.10 -0.82 -11.65
C TYR A 137 5.38 -1.70 -10.61
N MET A 138 5.09 -1.12 -9.46
CA MET A 138 4.34 -1.68 -8.35
C MET A 138 3.45 -0.57 -7.76
N ASN A 139 2.17 -0.85 -7.52
CA ASN A 139 1.27 0.10 -6.88
C ASN A 139 0.46 -0.55 -5.76
N CYS A 140 0.35 0.13 -4.62
CA CYS A 140 -0.41 -0.32 -3.46
C CYS A 140 -1.61 0.60 -3.22
N PHE A 141 -2.81 0.03 -3.14
CA PHE A 141 -4.04 0.78 -2.91
C PHE A 141 -4.53 0.57 -1.48
N HIS A 142 -4.58 1.65 -0.70
CA HIS A 142 -5.12 1.61 0.66
C HIS A 142 -6.64 1.43 0.69
N SER A 143 -7.09 0.60 1.63
CA SER A 143 -8.50 0.40 1.94
C SER A 143 -9.09 1.63 2.63
N LYS A 144 -10.17 2.18 2.05
CA LYS A 144 -10.97 3.26 2.64
C LYS A 144 -12.40 2.77 2.74
N ASN A 145 -12.94 2.73 3.95
CA ASN A 145 -14.29 2.22 4.23
C ASN A 145 -14.52 0.79 3.69
N ASN A 146 -13.52 -0.10 3.87
CA ASN A 146 -13.54 -1.49 3.39
C ASN A 146 -13.70 -1.61 1.88
N LYS A 147 -13.19 -0.62 1.14
CA LYS A 147 -13.17 -0.61 -0.31
C LYS A 147 -11.83 -0.08 -0.81
N ILE A 148 -11.41 -0.55 -1.98
CA ILE A 148 -10.30 0.05 -2.73
C ILE A 148 -10.81 0.55 -4.08
N GLU A 149 -10.29 1.70 -4.50
CA GLU A 149 -10.54 2.29 -5.82
C GLU A 149 -9.36 1.93 -6.73
N ILE A 150 -9.63 1.27 -7.85
CA ILE A 150 -8.62 0.93 -8.85
C ILE A 150 -9.03 1.55 -10.20
N GLY A 151 -8.09 2.25 -10.83
CA GLY A 151 -8.21 2.70 -12.22
C GLY A 151 -7.74 1.61 -13.18
N LEU A 152 -8.58 1.25 -14.15
CA LEU A 152 -8.24 0.33 -15.23
C LEU A 152 -8.34 1.05 -16.56
N GLU A 153 -7.33 0.90 -17.42
CA GLU A 153 -7.35 1.41 -18.79
C GLU A 153 -7.20 0.27 -19.79
N GLY A 154 -8.08 0.24 -20.80
CA GLY A 154 -8.10 -0.78 -21.84
C GLY A 154 -7.00 -0.57 -22.86
N LEU A 155 -6.22 -1.61 -23.13
CA LEU A 155 -5.17 -1.64 -24.14
C LEU A 155 -5.61 -2.34 -25.44
N GLY A 156 -6.89 -2.71 -25.55
CA GLY A 156 -7.41 -3.51 -26.65
C GLY A 156 -7.00 -4.99 -26.54
N GLY A 157 -7.63 -5.84 -27.35
CA GLY A 157 -7.33 -7.28 -27.39
C GLY A 157 -7.58 -8.02 -26.07
N GLY A 158 -8.40 -7.47 -25.18
CA GLY A 158 -8.70 -8.05 -23.86
C GLY A 158 -7.63 -7.79 -22.79
N LYS A 159 -6.65 -6.90 -23.06
CA LYS A 159 -5.60 -6.51 -22.11
C LYS A 159 -5.95 -5.18 -21.46
N SER A 160 -5.66 -5.04 -20.17
CA SER A 160 -5.80 -3.78 -19.44
C SER A 160 -4.53 -3.46 -18.68
N LYS A 161 -4.27 -2.19 -18.45
CA LYS A 161 -3.27 -1.72 -17.48
C LYS A 161 -3.96 -1.17 -16.24
N ILE A 162 -3.29 -1.33 -15.11
CA ILE A 162 -3.68 -0.67 -13.87
C ILE A 162 -3.10 0.75 -13.94
N VAL A 163 -3.98 1.74 -13.90
CA VAL A 163 -3.57 3.13 -13.84
C VAL A 163 -3.35 3.49 -12.38
N ALA A 164 -2.11 3.81 -12.09
CA ALA A 164 -1.65 4.23 -10.78
C ALA A 164 -1.29 5.72 -10.86
N ASP A 165 -1.84 6.51 -9.93
CA ASP A 165 -1.55 7.94 -9.82
C ASP A 165 -0.20 8.14 -9.11
N PHE A 166 0.90 7.79 -9.77
CA PHE A 166 2.25 8.02 -9.22
C PHE A 166 2.71 9.48 -9.31
N ILE A 167 2.00 10.29 -10.09
CA ILE A 167 2.10 11.74 -10.09
C ILE A 167 1.01 12.25 -9.17
N THR A 168 1.41 12.58 -7.94
CA THR A 168 0.52 13.23 -6.99
C THR A 168 0.54 14.72 -7.26
N LYS A 169 -0.63 15.36 -7.17
CA LYS A 169 -0.80 16.80 -7.45
C LYS A 169 -1.60 17.46 -6.34
N ALA A 170 -1.23 18.67 -5.98
CA ALA A 170 -2.00 19.50 -5.07
C ALA A 170 -2.08 20.93 -5.59
N LYS A 171 -3.30 21.48 -5.60
CA LYS A 171 -3.52 22.90 -5.84
C LYS A 171 -3.17 23.67 -4.57
N ILE A 172 -2.36 24.70 -4.70
CA ILE A 172 -1.97 25.56 -3.58
C ILE A 172 -3.10 26.56 -3.32
N VAL A 173 -3.64 26.54 -2.11
CA VAL A 173 -4.66 27.49 -1.65
C VAL A 173 -3.99 28.43 -0.64
N LYS A 174 -4.04 29.74 -0.89
CA LYS A 174 -3.30 30.73 -0.07
C LYS A 174 -3.81 30.78 1.37
N GLU A 175 -5.10 30.54 1.57
CA GLU A 175 -5.80 30.66 2.85
C GLU A 175 -5.64 29.42 3.75
N GLU A 176 -5.07 28.34 3.22
CA GLU A 176 -5.02 27.03 3.87
C GLU A 176 -3.61 26.41 3.78
N LYS A 177 -3.33 25.48 4.69
CA LYS A 177 -2.13 24.67 4.61
C LYS A 177 -2.33 23.61 3.52
N THR A 178 -1.40 23.52 2.58
CA THR A 178 -1.44 22.51 1.52
C THR A 178 -0.46 21.39 1.86
N ILE A 179 -0.94 20.14 1.89
CA ILE A 179 -0.11 18.94 2.08
C ILE A 179 -0.16 18.15 0.78
N LEU A 180 1.01 17.88 0.20
CA LEU A 180 1.19 17.00 -0.93
C LEU A 180 2.03 15.81 -0.49
N GLN A 181 1.51 14.60 -0.65
CA GLN A 181 2.19 13.36 -0.30
C GLN A 181 2.40 12.55 -1.58
N SER A 182 3.58 11.96 -1.75
CA SER A 182 3.88 11.08 -2.89
C SER A 182 3.00 9.82 -2.86
N ALA A 183 2.83 9.18 -4.01
CA ALA A 183 1.95 8.01 -4.15
C ALA A 183 2.40 6.81 -3.30
N ASP A 184 3.69 6.72 -3.01
CA ASP A 184 4.30 5.71 -2.15
C ASP A 184 4.35 6.12 -0.66
N GLU A 185 3.80 7.29 -0.32
CA GLU A 185 3.75 7.85 1.03
C GLU A 185 5.11 8.11 1.70
N ILE A 186 6.21 8.07 0.94
CA ILE A 186 7.57 8.28 1.44
C ILE A 186 7.89 9.78 1.57
N VAL A 187 7.48 10.58 0.59
CA VAL A 187 7.79 12.02 0.52
C VAL A 187 6.54 12.83 0.82
N THR A 188 6.70 13.89 1.60
CA THR A 188 5.63 14.85 1.90
C THR A 188 6.16 16.27 1.78
N ILE A 189 5.46 17.11 1.03
CA ILE A 189 5.66 18.55 0.96
C ILE A 189 4.52 19.22 1.73
N GLU A 190 4.89 20.06 2.68
CA GLU A 190 3.98 20.93 3.41
C GLU A 190 4.23 22.38 3.01
N VAL A 191 3.22 23.00 2.40
CA VAL A 191 3.22 24.43 2.09
C VAL A 191 2.40 25.15 3.16
N HIS A 192 3.07 26.05 3.89
CA HIS A 192 2.44 26.82 4.95
C HIS A 192 1.35 27.76 4.42
N LYS A 193 0.34 28.02 5.26
CA LYS A 193 -0.71 29.01 4.98
C LYS A 193 -0.08 30.38 4.71
N GLY A 194 -0.56 31.05 3.67
CA GLY A 194 -0.08 32.38 3.26
C GLY A 194 1.21 32.38 2.45
N ALA A 195 1.78 31.21 2.13
CA ALA A 195 2.97 31.14 1.29
C ALA A 195 2.70 31.68 -0.11
N GLN A 196 3.60 32.53 -0.58
CA GLN A 196 3.65 32.99 -1.95
C GLN A 196 4.44 31.97 -2.77
N VAL A 197 3.81 31.46 -3.83
CA VAL A 197 4.40 30.50 -4.76
C VAL A 197 4.16 31.01 -6.17
N ASN A 198 5.16 30.87 -7.04
CA ASN A 198 5.07 31.19 -8.46
C ASN A 198 4.33 30.11 -9.29
N SER A 199 3.53 29.27 -8.63
CA SER A 199 2.71 28.22 -9.23
C SER A 199 1.45 28.00 -8.39
N ASP A 200 0.35 27.67 -9.06
CA ASP A 200 -0.92 27.32 -8.41
C ASP A 200 -1.01 25.81 -8.11
N GLU A 201 -0.13 24.99 -8.68
CA GLU A 201 -0.10 23.53 -8.52
C GLU A 201 1.33 23.07 -8.23
N ILE A 202 1.45 22.06 -7.37
CA ILE A 202 2.70 21.33 -7.14
C ILE A 202 2.50 19.84 -7.38
N THR A 203 3.54 19.14 -7.82
CA THR A 203 3.50 17.71 -8.13
C THR A 203 4.69 16.96 -7.55
N ILE A 204 4.49 15.69 -7.17
CA ILE A 204 5.56 14.74 -6.84
C ILE A 204 5.39 13.50 -7.70
N GLU A 205 6.45 13.12 -8.42
CA GLU A 205 6.54 11.95 -9.30
C GLU A 205 7.73 11.08 -8.88
N VAL A 206 7.55 9.75 -8.84
CA VAL A 206 8.65 8.80 -8.60
C VAL A 206 9.30 8.47 -9.94
N VAL A 207 10.62 8.63 -10.07
CA VAL A 207 11.32 8.48 -11.34
C VAL A 207 12.23 7.26 -11.32
N GLU A 208 12.27 6.53 -12.45
CA GLU A 208 13.18 5.41 -12.64
C GLU A 208 14.64 5.91 -12.60
N PRO A 209 15.48 5.39 -11.68
CA PRO A 209 16.87 5.80 -11.58
C PRO A 209 17.70 5.27 -12.74
N THR A 210 18.70 6.04 -13.17
CA THR A 210 19.78 5.49 -14.01
C THR A 210 20.60 4.47 -13.20
N ILE A 211 21.36 3.61 -13.90
CA ILE A 211 22.20 2.58 -13.26
C ILE A 211 23.15 3.19 -12.20
N ALA A 212 23.72 4.37 -12.48
CA ALA A 212 24.60 5.07 -11.54
C ALA A 212 23.85 5.58 -10.29
N GLN A 213 22.63 6.10 -10.48
CA GLN A 213 21.81 6.64 -9.39
C GLN A 213 21.19 5.55 -8.52
N ALA A 214 20.83 4.39 -9.09
CA ALA A 214 20.19 3.29 -8.35
C ALA A 214 21.05 2.74 -7.20
N GLN A 215 22.37 2.89 -7.31
CA GLN A 215 23.34 2.48 -6.29
C GLN A 215 23.49 3.50 -5.15
N GLN A 216 22.99 4.72 -5.32
CA GLN A 216 23.19 5.83 -4.41
C GLN A 216 21.85 6.27 -3.81
N GLY A 217 21.68 6.11 -2.50
CA GLY A 217 20.55 6.69 -1.79
C GLY A 217 19.72 5.72 -0.95
N ALA A 218 19.02 6.31 0.03
CA ALA A 218 18.13 5.63 0.96
C ALA A 218 16.70 5.44 0.41
N THR A 219 16.37 6.16 -0.67
CA THR A 219 15.04 6.26 -1.25
C THR A 219 15.12 6.18 -2.77
N ASP A 220 13.95 6.05 -3.42
CA ASP A 220 13.84 6.23 -4.86
C ASP A 220 14.05 7.72 -5.24
N LEU A 221 14.14 8.00 -6.54
CA LEU A 221 14.26 9.37 -7.04
C LEU A 221 12.89 10.01 -7.17
N TYR A 222 12.79 11.27 -6.78
CA TYR A 222 11.55 12.04 -6.87
C TYR A 222 11.77 13.28 -7.73
N LYS A 223 10.85 13.51 -8.66
CA LYS A 223 10.77 14.74 -9.43
C LYS A 223 9.66 15.61 -8.87
N PHE A 224 10.03 16.84 -8.54
CA PHE A 224 9.13 17.87 -8.03
C PHE A 224 8.75 18.82 -9.16
N GLY A 225 7.46 19.12 -9.26
CA GLY A 225 6.92 20.05 -10.26
C GLY A 225 6.15 21.21 -9.62
N PRO A 226 6.07 22.37 -10.30
CA PRO A 226 6.88 22.71 -11.46
C PRO A 226 8.35 22.99 -11.06
N VAL A 227 9.26 22.77 -11.99
CA VAL A 227 10.69 23.06 -11.75
C VAL A 227 10.87 24.57 -11.59
N GLY A 228 11.72 24.97 -10.62
CA GLY A 228 11.92 26.38 -10.29
C GLY A 228 10.81 26.99 -9.45
N ALA A 229 9.92 26.18 -8.87
CA ALA A 229 8.98 26.67 -7.87
C ALA A 229 9.72 27.28 -6.67
N VAL A 230 9.35 28.51 -6.29
CA VAL A 230 9.92 29.23 -5.14
C VAL A 230 8.81 29.50 -4.13
N PHE A 231 9.06 29.15 -2.87
CA PHE A 231 8.11 29.30 -1.77
C PHE A 231 8.60 30.39 -0.81
N ASN A 232 7.72 31.32 -0.45
CA ASN A 232 7.99 32.32 0.58
C ASN A 232 6.79 32.45 1.56
N PRO A 233 6.89 31.94 2.82
CA PRO A 233 8.05 31.27 3.41
C PRO A 233 8.37 29.91 2.76
N PRO A 234 9.56 29.34 3.01
CA PRO A 234 9.95 28.03 2.49
C PRO A 234 8.95 26.93 2.84
N ALA A 235 8.75 25.98 1.93
CA ALA A 235 7.98 24.76 2.18
C ALA A 235 8.81 23.75 3.00
N GLU A 236 8.14 22.90 3.76
CA GLU A 236 8.77 21.82 4.51
C GLU A 236 8.72 20.52 3.70
N LEU A 237 9.88 19.92 3.44
CA LEU A 237 10.02 18.62 2.78
C LEU A 237 10.37 17.56 3.82
N ARG A 238 9.52 16.54 3.95
CA ARG A 238 9.74 15.36 4.80
C ARG A 238 9.92 14.13 3.94
N ILE A 239 10.96 13.35 4.23
CA ILE A 239 11.28 12.11 3.50
C ILE A 239 11.46 11.00 4.53
N LYS A 240 10.63 9.97 4.42
CA LYS A 240 10.80 8.73 5.19
C LYS A 240 11.97 7.94 4.58
N TYR A 241 12.77 7.30 5.42
CA TYR A 241 13.79 6.37 4.96
C TYR A 241 13.59 5.02 5.62
N ASN A 242 14.08 3.96 4.98
CA ASN A 242 13.99 2.60 5.50
C ASN A 242 15.23 2.29 6.35
N PRO A 243 15.10 2.02 7.66
CA PRO A 243 16.23 1.62 8.50
C PRO A 243 16.91 0.33 8.02
N ALA A 244 16.21 -0.55 7.29
CA ALA A 244 16.84 -1.72 6.69
C ALA A 244 17.90 -1.37 5.63
N ILE A 245 17.83 -0.17 5.05
CA ILE A 245 18.80 0.33 4.07
C ILE A 245 19.93 1.09 4.75
N ILE A 246 19.60 1.96 5.71
CA ILE A 246 20.55 2.90 6.33
C ILE A 246 21.22 2.34 7.60
N GLY A 247 20.64 1.28 8.18
CA GLY A 247 21.00 0.77 9.49
C GLY A 247 19.94 1.11 10.55
N THR A 248 19.97 0.37 11.65
CA THR A 248 19.03 0.51 12.76
C THR A 248 19.31 1.72 13.65
N GLU A 249 20.54 2.23 13.62
CA GLU A 249 20.92 3.44 14.36
C GLU A 249 20.53 4.68 13.56
N CYS A 250 20.05 5.72 14.26
CA CYS A 250 19.76 6.99 13.61
C CYS A 250 21.08 7.59 13.10
N PRO A 251 21.25 7.78 11.78
CA PRO A 251 22.46 8.36 11.24
C PRO A 251 22.61 9.79 11.80
N SER A 252 23.84 10.15 12.20
CA SER A 252 24.13 11.51 12.66
C SER A 252 24.09 12.54 11.54
N GLN A 253 24.25 12.09 10.29
CA GLN A 253 24.12 12.91 9.08
C GLN A 253 23.58 12.07 7.93
N LEU A 254 22.66 12.65 7.15
CA LEU A 254 22.18 12.08 5.90
C LEU A 254 22.43 13.06 4.75
N PRO A 255 23.23 12.69 3.73
CA PRO A 255 23.38 13.52 2.55
C PRO A 255 22.07 13.53 1.75
N PHE A 256 21.57 14.73 1.50
CA PHE A 256 20.44 15.01 0.63
C PHE A 256 20.96 15.54 -0.71
N TYR A 257 20.64 14.83 -1.78
CA TYR A 257 21.08 15.13 -3.14
C TYR A 257 19.94 15.79 -3.91
N LEU A 258 20.21 16.94 -4.50
CA LEU A 258 19.30 17.67 -5.38
C LEU A 258 19.95 17.86 -6.74
N THR A 259 19.30 17.39 -7.80
CA THR A 259 19.76 17.58 -9.18
C THR A 259 18.83 18.54 -9.91
N SER A 260 19.37 19.61 -10.48
CA SER A 260 18.61 20.53 -11.35
C SER A 260 18.49 20.01 -12.79
N GLU A 261 17.62 20.62 -13.59
CA GLU A 261 17.38 20.20 -14.99
C GLU A 261 18.61 20.31 -15.89
N ASP A 262 19.56 21.19 -15.57
CA ASP A 262 20.85 21.31 -16.26
C ASP A 262 21.87 20.24 -15.85
N GLY A 263 21.49 19.33 -14.94
CA GLY A 263 22.34 18.25 -14.43
C GLY A 263 23.26 18.66 -13.29
N ASN A 264 23.20 19.91 -12.81
CA ASN A 264 23.98 20.32 -11.66
C ASN A 264 23.46 19.66 -10.38
N GLU A 265 24.39 19.14 -9.57
CA GLU A 265 24.08 18.44 -8.32
C GLU A 265 24.47 19.29 -7.12
N LYS A 266 23.55 19.41 -6.16
CA LYS A 266 23.77 20.06 -4.87
C LYS A 266 23.57 19.04 -3.76
N ILE A 267 24.56 18.94 -2.88
CA ILE A 267 24.53 18.06 -1.71
C ILE A 267 24.32 18.93 -0.46
N THR A 268 23.34 18.57 0.36
CA THR A 268 23.08 19.19 1.66
C THR A 268 23.12 18.11 2.73
N LEU A 269 23.88 18.32 3.81
CA LEU A 269 23.89 17.39 4.94
C LEU A 269 22.73 17.72 5.87
N LEU A 270 21.83 16.76 6.07
CA LEU A 270 20.76 16.84 7.05
C LEU A 270 21.26 16.27 8.37
N SER A 271 21.08 17.03 9.45
CA SER A 271 21.40 16.65 10.83
C SER A 271 20.16 16.20 11.59
#